data_AF-A0A0F9PDD7-F1
#
_entry.id   AF-A0A0F9PDD7-F1
#
_cell.length_a   1.000
_cell.length_b   1.000
_cell.length_c   1.000
_cell.angle_alpha   90.00
_cell.angle_beta   90.00
_cell.angle_gamma   90.00
#
_symmetry.space_group_name_H-M   'P 1'
#
loop_
_entity.id
_entity.type
_entity.pdbx_description
1 polymer ?
#
loop_
_entity_poly.entity_id
_entity_poly.type
_entity_poly.pdbx_seq_one_letter_code
_entity_poly.pdbx_strand_id
1 'polypeptide(L)' 'MRDPERIDRLLSKVGEWWKVNPEWRLGQLLVIAARQGNHDVFYLEDDDLEAYLDE' A
#
# COMPACT_ATOMS: atom_id res chain seq x y z
N MET A 1 14.48 -14.30 -2.16
CA MET A 1 13.71 -14.46 -0.89
C MET A 1 13.35 -13.06 -0.44
N ARG A 2 12.08 -12.78 -0.13
CA ARG A 2 11.67 -11.42 0.27
C ARG A 2 12.16 -11.11 1.69
N ASP A 3 12.62 -9.89 1.92
CA ASP A 3 13.05 -9.40 3.23
C ASP A 3 11.86 -9.36 4.21
N PRO A 4 11.92 -9.99 5.39
CA PRO A 4 10.86 -9.88 6.40
C PRO A 4 10.63 -8.45 6.91
N GLU A 5 11.68 -7.62 6.99
CA GLU A 5 11.57 -6.25 7.53
C GLU A 5 10.66 -5.34 6.67
N ARG A 6 10.44 -5.71 5.40
CA ARG A 6 9.51 -5.01 4.50
C ARG A 6 8.08 -4.97 5.05
N ILE A 7 7.66 -5.99 5.83
CA ILE A 7 6.28 -6.13 6.30
C ILE A 7 5.94 -4.99 7.26
N ASP A 8 6.76 -4.78 8.29
CA ASP A 8 6.51 -3.76 9.31
C ASP A 8 6.63 -2.35 8.73
N ARG A 9 7.57 -2.15 7.79
CA ARG A 9 7.73 -0.89 7.06
C ARG A 9 6.48 -0.55 6.24
N LEU A 10 5.99 -1.49 5.43
CA LEU A 10 4.77 -1.31 4.63
C LEU A 10 3.53 -1.10 5.50
N LEU A 11 3.36 -1.91 6.54
CA LEU A 11 2.21 -1.77 7.45
C LEU A 11 2.20 -0.41 8.15
N SER A 12 3.37 0.15 8.46
CA SER A 12 3.47 1.51 9.02
C SER A 12 2.95 2.55 8.03
N LYS A 13 3.43 2.55 6.77
CA LYS A 13 2.96 3.47 5.73
C LYS A 13 1.47 3.32 5.42
N VAL A 14 0.99 2.08 5.27
CA VAL A 14 -0.45 1.80 5.07
C VAL A 14 -1.25 2.34 6.24
N GLY A 15 -0.77 2.17 7.48
CA GLY A 15 -1.42 2.70 8.68
C GLY A 15 -1.47 4.22 8.72
N GLU A 16 -0.43 4.91 8.26
CA GLU A 16 -0.40 6.37 8.15
C GLU A 16 -1.40 6.86 7.10
N TRP A 17 -1.39 6.27 5.90
CA TRP A 17 -2.30 6.65 4.82
C TRP A 17 -3.76 6.35 5.14
N TRP A 18 -4.02 5.26 5.88
CA TRP A 18 -5.36 4.92 6.35
C TRP A 18 -5.89 5.95 7.36
N LYS A 19 -5.05 6.49 8.26
CA LYS A 19 -5.48 7.54 9.19
C LYS A 19 -5.94 8.82 8.48
N VAL A 20 -5.38 9.11 7.30
CA VAL A 20 -5.81 10.23 6.44
C VAL A 20 -7.15 9.93 5.76
N ASN A 21 -7.44 8.65 5.51
CA ASN A 21 -8.64 8.18 4.81
C ASN A 21 -9.44 7.16 5.67
N PRO A 22 -9.96 7.55 6.84
CA PRO A 22 -10.49 6.62 7.84
C PRO A 22 -11.74 5.85 7.39
N GLU A 23 -12.44 6.36 6.38
CA GLU A 23 -13.66 5.77 5.81
C GLU A 23 -13.37 4.54 4.94
N TRP A 24 -12.15 4.41 4.43
CA TRP A 24 -11.79 3.29 3.58
C TRP A 24 -11.48 2.06 4.42
N ARG A 25 -11.79 0.87 3.91
CA ARG A 25 -11.32 -0.39 4.50
C ARG A 25 -9.96 -0.76 3.91
N LEU A 26 -9.17 -1.58 4.62
CA LEU A 26 -7.84 -2.03 4.17
C LEU A 26 -7.80 -2.49 2.71
N GLY A 27 -8.74 -3.35 2.30
CA GLY A 27 -8.79 -3.82 0.92
C GLY A 27 -9.06 -2.71 -0.10
N GLN A 28 -9.82 -1.69 0.27
CA GLN A 28 -10.06 -0.52 -0.59
C GLN A 28 -8.79 0.32 -0.72
N LEU A 29 -8.06 0.55 0.38
CA LEU A 29 -6.76 1.24 0.34
C LEU A 29 -5.81 0.57 -0.66
N LEU A 30 -5.60 -0.74 -0.54
CA LEU A 30 -4.68 -1.47 -1.42
C LEU A 30 -5.12 -1.41 -2.89
N VAL A 31 -6.42 -1.55 -3.17
CA VAL A 31 -6.95 -1.44 -4.54
C VAL A 31 -6.84 -0.02 -5.09
N ILE A 32 -7.05 1.00 -4.27
CA ILE A 32 -6.92 2.40 -4.69
C ILE A 32 -5.46 2.72 -4.99
N ALA A 33 -4.52 2.33 -4.12
CA ALA A 33 -3.09 2.48 -4.35
C ALA A 33 -2.65 1.77 -5.65
N ALA A 34 -3.06 0.51 -5.84
CA ALA A 34 -2.75 -0.24 -7.07
C ALA A 34 -3.29 0.46 -8.34
N ARG A 35 -4.46 1.09 -8.26
CA ARG A 35 -5.06 1.82 -9.38
C ARG A 35 -4.32 3.10 -9.73
N GLN A 36 -3.62 3.75 -8.80
CA GLN A 36 -2.82 4.95 -9.13
C GLN A 36 -1.75 4.64 -10.17
N GLY A 37 -1.14 3.46 -10.09
CA GLY A 37 -0.18 2.97 -11.09
C GLY A 37 -0.77 2.12 -12.23
N ASN A 38 -2.10 2.01 -12.33
CA ASN A 38 -2.76 1.11 -13.29
C ASN A 38 -2.30 -0.37 -13.17
N HIS A 39 -2.02 -0.82 -11.94
CA HIS A 39 -1.63 -2.19 -11.64
C HIS A 39 -2.82 -3.01 -11.12
N ASP A 40 -2.75 -4.33 -11.34
CA ASP A 40 -3.55 -5.28 -10.59
C ASP A 40 -2.93 -5.47 -9.21
N VAL A 41 -3.76 -5.35 -8.16
CA VAL A 41 -3.33 -5.44 -6.76
C VAL A 41 -2.62 -6.76 -6.43
N PHE A 42 -2.90 -7.85 -7.15
CA PHE A 42 -2.24 -9.14 -6.93
C PHE A 42 -0.79 -9.18 -7.43
N TYR A 43 -0.42 -8.27 -8.34
CA TYR A 43 0.91 -8.18 -8.95
C TYR A 43 1.63 -6.88 -8.62
N LEU A 44 1.08 -6.08 -7.71
CA LEU A 44 1.73 -4.87 -7.22
C LEU A 44 2.94 -5.26 -6.35
N GLU A 45 4.12 -4.76 -6.71
CA GLU A 45 5.33 -4.97 -5.92
C GLU A 45 5.39 -3.98 -4.74
N ASP A 46 6.13 -4.36 -3.70
CA ASP A 46 6.21 -3.60 -2.45
C ASP A 46 6.77 -2.18 -2.66
N ASP A 47 7.80 -2.03 -3.50
CA ASP A 47 8.44 -0.73 -3.79
C ASP A 47 7.47 0.22 -4.51
N ASP A 48 6.66 -0.30 -5.44
CA ASP A 48 5.64 0.48 -6.14
C ASP A 48 4.52 0.90 -5.17
N LEU A 49 4.08 -0.02 -4.31
CA LEU A 49 3.11 0.30 -3.26
C LEU A 49 3.62 1.39 -2.33
N GLU A 50 4.89 1.32 -1.89
CA GLU A 50 5.49 2.36 -1.05
C GLU A 50 5.49 3.73 -1.73
N ALA A 51 5.81 3.79 -3.03
CA ALA A 51 5.80 5.04 -3.79
C ALA A 51 4.39 5.68 -3.83
N TYR A 52 3.35 4.88 -4.06
CA TYR A 52 1.96 5.38 -4.11
C TYR A 52 1.40 5.79 -2.74
N LEU A 53 1.95 5.28 -1.64
CA LEU A 53 1.54 5.66 -0.29
C LEU A 53 2.18 6.96 0.19
N ASP A 54 3.28 7.39 -0.45
CA ASP A 54 4.03 8.61 -0.12
C ASP A 54 3.57 9.86 -0.90
N GLU A 55 2.67 9.70 -1.88
CA GLU A 55 2.03 10.78 -2.65
C GLU A 55 0.77 11.35 -1.96
#